data_AF-A0A0M3JCN1-F1
#
_entry.id   AF-A0A0M3JCN1-F1
#
_cell.length_a   1.000
_cell.length_b   1.000
_cell.length_c   1.000
_cell.angle_alpha   90.00
_cell.angle_beta   90.00
_cell.angle_gamma   90.00
#
_symmetry.space_group_name_H-M   'P 1'
#
loop_
_entity.id
_entity.type
_entity.pdbx_description
1 polymer ?
#
loop_
_entity_poly.entity_id
_entity_poly.type
_entity_poly.pdbx_seq_one_letter_code
_entity_poly.pdbx_strand_id
1 'polypeptide(L)'
;MAGIVCHTGANIITEARKLVEQIGKPLELDTDGIWCLIPTSFPENITFTLNSEKKKSVTVSYPGAMLNALVRDNFTNEQYHYLEPDGTYKVSSENSIFFEVDGPYLAMILPASKEEGKKLKKRSVIFCWNFYLKYV
;
A
#
# COMPACT_ATOMS: atom_id res chain seq x y z
N MET A 1 -3.59 23.59 4.55
CA MET A 1 -3.53 22.24 5.14
C MET A 1 -4.13 21.18 4.22
N ALA A 2 -5.44 21.17 3.94
CA ALA A 2 -6.10 20.11 3.15
C ALA A 2 -5.47 19.84 1.77
N GLY A 3 -5.14 20.89 1.00
CA GLY A 3 -4.53 20.72 -0.33
C GLY A 3 -3.18 20.00 -0.31
N ILE A 4 -2.35 20.25 0.72
CA ILE A 4 -1.05 19.60 0.88
C ILE A 4 -1.26 18.11 1.18
N VAL A 5 -2.20 17.77 2.06
CA VAL A 5 -2.54 16.38 2.40
C VAL A 5 -2.98 15.61 1.15
N CYS A 6 -3.93 16.15 0.38
CA CYS A 6 -4.42 15.50 -0.84
C CYS A 6 -3.32 15.38 -1.91
N HIS A 7 -2.50 16.41 -2.09
CA HIS A 7 -1.40 16.38 -3.06
C HIS A 7 -0.33 15.36 -2.68
N THR A 8 0.08 15.31 -1.41
CA THR A 8 1.04 14.32 -0.93
C THR A 8 0.49 12.90 -1.05
N GLY A 9 -0.78 12.66 -0.67
CA GLY A 9 -1.44 11.37 -0.86
C GLY A 9 -1.49 10.93 -2.32
N ALA A 10 -1.85 11.85 -3.22
CA ALA A 10 -1.84 11.59 -4.67
C ALA A 10 -0.45 11.25 -5.20
N ASN A 11 0.61 11.89 -4.67
CA ASN A 11 1.99 11.57 -5.05
C ASN A 11 2.41 10.18 -4.55
N ILE A 12 2.10 9.84 -3.30
CA ILE A 12 2.41 8.52 -2.72
C ILE A 12 1.80 7.40 -3.56
N ILE A 13 0.50 7.49 -3.85
CA ILE A 13 -0.19 6.44 -4.61
C ILE A 13 0.28 6.38 -6.07
N THR A 14 0.69 7.52 -6.64
CA THR A 14 1.23 7.58 -8.00
C THR A 14 2.59 6.90 -8.10
N GLU A 15 3.49 7.10 -7.13
CA GLU A 15 4.78 6.41 -7.09
C GLU A 15 4.62 4.90 -6.85
N ALA A 16 3.72 4.51 -5.93
CA ALA A 16 3.39 3.11 -5.70
C ALA A 16 2.86 2.43 -6.98
N ARG A 17 1.97 3.11 -7.74
CA ARG A 17 1.46 2.59 -9.02
C ARG A 17 2.59 2.38 -10.03
N LYS A 18 3.52 3.32 -10.16
CA LYS A 18 4.66 3.18 -11.11
C LYS A 18 5.48 1.94 -10.81
N LEU A 19 5.73 1.63 -9.54
CA LEU A 19 6.44 0.41 -9.15
C LEU A 19 5.63 -0.84 -9.47
N VAL A 20 4.33 -0.85 -9.14
CA VAL A 20 3.42 -1.96 -9.45
C VAL A 20 3.33 -2.22 -10.96
N GLU A 21 3.37 -1.19 -11.81
CA GLU A 21 3.37 -1.30 -13.27
C GLU A 21 4.60 -2.01 -13.84
N GLN A 22 5.72 -2.00 -13.13
CA GLN A 22 6.94 -2.70 -13.56
C GLN A 22 6.91 -4.19 -13.20
N ILE A 23 6.14 -4.56 -12.18
CA ILE A 23 6.11 -5.91 -11.61
C ILE A 23 4.89 -6.70 -12.09
N GLY A 24 3.77 -6.00 -12.31
CA GLY A 24 2.48 -6.60 -12.63
C GLY A 24 1.60 -5.63 -13.41
N LYS A 25 0.28 -5.74 -13.19
CA LYS A 25 -0.72 -4.95 -13.91
C LYS A 25 -1.68 -4.28 -12.93
N PRO A 26 -1.64 -2.94 -12.77
CA PRO A 26 -2.67 -2.24 -12.03
C PRO A 26 -4.00 -2.30 -12.78
N LEU A 27 -5.08 -2.49 -12.04
CA LEU A 27 -6.44 -2.58 -12.55
C LEU A 27 -7.23 -1.31 -12.24
N GLU A 28 -7.24 -0.92 -10.97
CA GLU A 28 -7.97 0.22 -10.45
C GLU A 28 -7.14 0.91 -9.35
N LEU A 29 -7.26 2.23 -9.27
CA LEU A 29 -6.61 3.06 -8.26
C LEU A 29 -7.67 4.00 -7.69
N ASP A 30 -7.81 3.99 -6.36
CA ASP A 30 -8.73 4.89 -5.65
C ASP A 30 -8.03 5.47 -4.42
N THR A 31 -7.83 6.78 -4.43
CA THR A 31 -7.29 7.60 -3.32
C THR A 31 -5.94 7.12 -2.75
N ASP A 32 -5.95 6.06 -1.96
CA ASP A 32 -4.84 5.44 -1.22
C ASP A 32 -4.69 3.93 -1.48
N GLY A 33 -5.58 3.33 -2.28
CA GLY A 33 -5.57 1.91 -2.64
C GLY A 33 -5.24 1.63 -4.11
N ILE A 34 -4.56 0.51 -4.36
CA ILE A 34 -4.27 -0.01 -5.70
C ILE A 34 -4.74 -1.45 -5.80
N TRP A 35 -5.69 -1.71 -6.71
CA TRP A 35 -6.04 -3.05 -7.14
C TRP A 35 -5.08 -3.46 -8.26
N CYS A 36 -4.37 -4.57 -8.09
CA CYS A 36 -3.41 -5.02 -9.08
C CYS A 36 -3.36 -6.54 -9.20
N LEU A 37 -2.86 -7.00 -10.35
CA LEU A 37 -2.50 -8.37 -10.60
C LEU A 37 -0.97 -8.48 -10.54
N ILE A 38 -0.49 -9.40 -9.73
CA ILE A 38 0.93 -9.73 -9.62
C ILE A 38 1.09 -11.20 -10.05
N PRO A 39 2.19 -11.59 -10.74
CA PRO A 39 2.43 -12.98 -11.12
C PRO A 39 2.44 -13.93 -9.92
N THR A 40 1.90 -15.13 -10.08
CA THR A 40 1.86 -16.15 -9.01
C THR A 40 3.25 -16.60 -8.54
N SER A 41 4.27 -16.43 -9.38
CA SER A 41 5.67 -16.70 -9.03
C SER A 41 6.32 -15.61 -8.18
N PHE A 42 5.63 -14.48 -7.97
CA PHE A 42 6.16 -13.38 -7.17
C PHE A 42 6.12 -13.73 -5.67
N PRO A 43 7.15 -13.39 -4.89
CA PRO A 43 7.18 -13.67 -3.46
C PRO A 43 6.06 -12.93 -2.72
N GLU A 44 5.24 -13.67 -1.99
CA GLU A 44 4.10 -13.13 -1.25
C GLU A 44 4.46 -12.90 0.22
N ASN A 45 4.56 -13.97 1.01
CA ASN A 45 4.84 -13.91 2.44
C ASN A 45 6.15 -14.63 2.77
N ILE A 46 7.06 -13.94 3.45
CA ILE A 46 8.33 -14.48 3.91
C ILE A 46 8.30 -14.56 5.43
N THR A 47 8.56 -15.74 5.98
CA THR A 47 8.60 -15.95 7.44
C THR A 47 10.04 -16.03 7.92
N PHE A 48 10.41 -15.12 8.81
CA PHE A 48 11.71 -15.10 9.49
C PHE A 48 11.61 -15.81 10.84
N THR A 49 12.52 -16.74 11.10
CA THR A 49 12.68 -17.38 12.41
C THR A 49 13.58 -16.52 13.29
N LEU A 50 13.10 -16.17 14.49
CA LEU A 50 13.84 -15.35 15.44
C LEU A 50 14.43 -16.20 16.56
N ASN A 51 15.63 -15.85 16.99
CA ASN A 51 16.27 -16.43 18.18
C ASN A 51 15.90 -15.62 19.44
N SER A 52 14.60 -15.45 19.69
CA SER A 52 14.08 -14.72 20.85
C SER A 52 13.03 -15.56 21.56
N GLU A 53 13.06 -15.56 22.90
CA GLU A 53 12.16 -16.36 23.73
C GLU A 53 10.69 -15.93 23.62
N LYS A 54 10.42 -14.65 23.30
CA LYS A 54 9.05 -14.09 23.28
C LYS A 54 8.31 -14.24 21.95
N LYS A 55 9.02 -14.19 20.82
CA LYS A 55 8.42 -14.28 19.49
C LYS A 55 9.33 -15.13 18.61
N LYS A 56 8.87 -16.32 18.26
CA LYS A 56 9.65 -17.33 17.52
C LYS A 56 9.70 -17.08 16.02
N SER A 57 8.72 -16.37 15.47
CA SER A 57 8.67 -16.05 14.04
C SER A 57 7.98 -14.73 13.75
N VAL A 58 8.36 -14.12 12.63
CA VAL A 58 7.73 -12.91 12.05
C VAL A 58 7.46 -13.18 10.58
N THR A 59 6.21 -13.02 10.17
CA THR A 59 5.81 -13.09 8.76
C THR A 59 5.72 -11.68 8.21
N VAL A 60 6.35 -11.46 7.06
CA VAL A 60 6.36 -10.18 6.35
C VAL A 60 5.79 -10.39 4.96
N SER A 61 4.79 -9.59 4.59
CA SER A 61 4.33 -9.48 3.21
C SER A 61 5.39 -8.74 2.40
N TYR A 62 6.00 -9.42 1.43
CA TYR A 62 7.04 -8.83 0.59
C TYR A 62 6.52 -7.68 -0.28
N PRO A 63 5.35 -7.79 -0.96
CA PRO A 63 4.78 -6.64 -1.68
C PRO A 63 4.54 -5.43 -0.77
N GLY A 64 4.01 -5.66 0.43
CA GLY A 64 3.77 -4.60 1.40
C GLY A 64 5.06 -3.96 1.90
N ALA A 65 6.06 -4.78 2.26
CA ALA A 65 7.37 -4.30 2.69
C ALA A 65 8.09 -3.50 1.60
N MET A 66 8.00 -3.93 0.35
CA MET A 66 8.54 -3.24 -0.81
C MET A 66 7.93 -1.84 -0.98
N LEU A 67 6.59 -1.74 -0.93
CA LEU A 67 5.90 -0.45 -1.01
C LEU A 67 6.22 0.45 0.20
N ASN A 68 6.31 -0.13 1.39
CA ASN A 68 6.64 0.60 2.62
C ASN A 68 8.08 1.13 2.60
N ALA A 69 9.02 0.39 2.02
CA ALA A 69 10.38 0.87 1.80
C ALA A 69 10.38 2.09 0.86
N LEU A 70 9.66 2.02 -0.26
CA LEU A 70 9.51 3.16 -1.19
C LEU A 70 8.91 4.39 -0.51
N VAL A 71 7.87 4.20 0.32
CA VAL A 71 7.23 5.30 1.05
C VAL A 71 8.19 5.92 2.06
N ARG A 72 8.90 5.09 2.83
CA ARG A 72 9.88 5.57 3.79
C ARG A 72 10.98 6.38 3.11
N ASP A 73 11.54 5.88 2.01
CA ASP A 73 12.70 6.50 1.40
C ASP A 73 12.35 7.85 0.73
N ASN A 74 11.11 8.01 0.22
CA ASN A 74 10.70 9.21 -0.51
C ASN A 74 9.85 10.21 0.30
N PHE A 75 9.19 9.78 1.38
CA PHE A 75 8.17 10.59 2.07
C PHE A 75 8.40 10.72 3.59
N THR A 76 9.59 10.38 4.09
CA THR A 76 9.93 10.59 5.51
C THR A 76 10.18 12.07 5.81
N ASN A 77 9.59 12.54 6.91
CA ASN A 77 9.84 13.89 7.40
C ASN A 77 11.09 13.89 8.29
N GLU A 78 12.22 14.29 7.72
CA GLU A 78 13.50 14.43 8.42
C GLU A 78 13.57 15.65 9.37
N GLN A 79 12.56 16.52 9.34
CA GLN A 79 12.54 17.80 10.05
C GLN A 79 11.50 17.84 11.17
N TYR A 80 11.06 16.68 11.69
CA TYR A 80 10.08 16.66 12.77
C TYR A 80 10.72 17.14 14.08
N HIS A 81 10.21 18.22 14.66
CA HIS A 81 10.72 18.80 15.90
C HIS A 81 9.86 18.39 17.10
N TYR A 82 10.50 17.93 18.16
CA TYR A 82 9.90 17.65 19.46
C TYR A 82 10.41 18.66 20.49
N LEU A 83 9.49 19.18 21.31
CA LEU A 83 9.85 20.02 22.45
C LEU A 83 10.24 19.12 23.62
N GLU A 84 11.47 19.25 24.10
CA GLU A 84 11.94 18.55 25.29
C GLU A 84 11.55 19.29 26.58
N PRO A 85 11.48 18.61 27.73
CA PRO A 85 11.07 19.23 29.00
C PRO A 85 11.98 20.38 29.47
N ASP A 86 13.21 20.44 28.96
CA ASP A 86 14.19 21.49 29.23
C ASP A 86 13.99 22.76 28.37
N GLY A 87 13.00 22.74 27.47
CA GLY A 87 12.70 23.84 26.56
C GLY A 87 13.52 23.83 25.26
N THR A 88 14.38 22.83 25.04
CA THR A 88 15.10 22.66 23.79
C THR A 88 14.27 21.90 22.76
N TYR A 89 14.62 22.04 21.47
CA TYR A 89 13.98 21.30 20.40
C TYR A 89 14.91 20.22 19.86
N LYS A 90 14.41 18.98 19.82
CA LYS A 90 15.09 17.86 19.20
C LYS A 90 14.47 17.55 17.84
N VAL A 91 15.32 17.37 16.83
CA VAL A 91 14.89 16.97 15.49
C VAL A 91 15.02 15.46 15.33
N SER A 92 14.04 14.84 14.71
CA SER A 92 14.07 13.42 14.35
C SER A 92 13.28 13.15 13.06
N SER A 93 13.62 12.04 12.43
CA SER A 93 12.94 11.52 11.25
C SER A 93 11.65 10.82 11.64
N GLU A 94 10.51 11.29 11.12
CA GLU A 94 9.19 10.73 11.42
C GLU A 94 8.48 10.30 10.13
N ASN A 95 7.96 9.07 10.11
CA ASN A 95 7.08 8.56 9.06
C ASN A 95 6.20 7.44 9.61
N SER A 96 4.89 7.66 9.54
CA SER A 96 3.88 6.71 10.03
C SER A 96 2.97 6.22 8.91
N ILE A 97 3.41 6.30 7.65
CA ILE A 97 2.62 5.91 6.48
C ILE A 97 3.01 4.49 6.06
N PHE A 98 2.03 3.59 6.09
CA PHE A 98 2.24 2.18 5.74
C PHE A 98 1.10 1.68 4.85
N PHE A 99 1.47 0.97 3.78
CA PHE A 99 0.60 0.09 3.04
C PHE A 99 0.39 -1.21 3.80
N GLU A 100 -0.87 -1.66 3.78
CA GLU A 100 -1.28 -3.00 4.10
C GLU A 100 -1.68 -3.75 2.82
N VAL A 101 -1.52 -5.06 2.83
CA VAL A 101 -1.88 -5.93 1.70
C VAL A 101 -3.04 -6.80 2.13
N ASP A 102 -4.17 -6.69 1.42
CA ASP A 102 -5.30 -7.60 1.54
C ASP A 102 -5.40 -8.46 0.26
N GLY A 103 -5.55 -9.77 0.42
CA GLY A 103 -5.43 -10.77 -0.65
C GLY A 103 -4.67 -12.03 -0.20
N PRO A 104 -4.45 -12.99 -1.11
CA PRO A 104 -4.83 -12.99 -2.53
C PRO A 104 -6.30 -13.37 -2.74
N TYR A 105 -6.97 -12.68 -3.66
CA TYR A 105 -8.37 -12.94 -4.00
C TYR A 105 -8.52 -13.98 -5.11
N LEU A 106 -9.70 -14.60 -5.20
CA LEU A 106 -10.00 -15.60 -6.23
C LEU A 106 -10.25 -14.94 -7.59
N ALA A 107 -11.09 -13.89 -7.60
CA ALA A 107 -11.45 -13.18 -8.82
C ALA A 107 -11.85 -11.73 -8.54
N MET A 108 -11.62 -10.85 -9.51
CA MET A 108 -12.08 -9.47 -9.52
C MET A 108 -12.80 -9.20 -10.85
N ILE A 109 -14.01 -8.67 -10.79
CA ILE A 109 -14.84 -8.34 -11.95
C ILE A 109 -14.94 -6.83 -12.08
N LEU A 110 -14.55 -6.30 -13.24
CA LEU A 110 -14.54 -4.88 -13.56
C LEU A 110 -15.47 -4.60 -14.75
N PRO A 111 -16.46 -3.71 -14.62
CA PRO A 111 -17.35 -3.35 -15.72
C PRO A 111 -16.64 -2.41 -16.70
N ALA A 112 -16.92 -2.59 -17.99
CA ALA A 112 -16.48 -1.68 -19.05
C ALA A 112 -17.50 -0.55 -19.26
N SER A 113 -17.01 0.64 -19.68
CA SER A 113 -17.89 1.72 -20.15
C SER A 113 -18.51 1.35 -21.51
N LYS A 114 -19.66 1.96 -21.81
CA LYS A 114 -20.24 1.94 -23.16
C LYS A 114 -19.50 2.86 -24.13
N GLU A 115 -18.85 3.89 -23.61
CA GLU A 115 -18.09 4.86 -24.40
C GLU A 115 -16.64 4.41 -24.59
N GLU A 116 -16.14 4.51 -25.82
CA GLU A 116 -14.76 4.16 -26.16
C GLU A 116 -13.76 5.04 -25.38
N GLY A 117 -12.70 4.42 -24.88
CA GLY A 117 -11.64 5.11 -24.13
C GLY A 117 -12.00 5.56 -22.71
N LYS A 118 -13.27 5.45 -22.29
CA LYS A 118 -13.67 5.75 -20.90
C LYS A 118 -13.68 4.47 -20.05
N LYS A 119 -13.11 4.56 -18.86
CA LYS A 119 -13.22 3.51 -17.83
C LYS A 119 -14.24 3.93 -16.78
N LEU A 120 -15.06 2.99 -16.33
CA LEU A 120 -15.88 3.18 -15.13
C LEU A 120 -14.97 3.03 -13.91
N LYS A 121 -14.98 4.03 -13.04
CA LYS A 121 -14.24 4.02 -11.77
C LYS A 121 -15.18 3.70 -10.61
N LYS A 122 -14.63 3.20 -9.51
CA LYS A 122 -15.32 2.87 -8.26
C LYS A 122 -16.45 1.86 -8.46
N ARG A 123 -16.24 0.87 -9.33
CA ARG A 123 -17.19 -0.20 -9.60
C ARG A 123 -16.43 -1.50 -9.79
N SER A 124 -16.40 -2.36 -8.79
CA SER A 124 -15.78 -3.67 -8.86
C SER A 124 -16.51 -4.66 -7.97
N VAL A 125 -16.37 -5.96 -8.28
CA VAL A 125 -16.84 -7.05 -7.41
C VAL A 125 -15.67 -7.99 -7.20
N ILE A 126 -15.36 -8.31 -5.95
CA ILE A 126 -14.22 -9.15 -5.57
C ILE A 126 -14.74 -10.39 -4.87
N PHE A 127 -14.20 -11.55 -5.25
CA PHE A 127 -14.52 -12.84 -4.66
C PHE A 127 -13.34 -13.36 -3.84
N CYS A 128 -13.62 -13.73 -2.60
CA CYS A 128 -12.69 -14.46 -1.73
C CYS A 128 -12.83 -15.98 -1.97
N TRP A 129 -11.82 -16.74 -1.56
CA TRP A 129 -11.82 -18.21 -1.62
C TRP A 129 -12.92 -18.85 -0.77
N ASN A 130 -13.27 -18.22 0.35
CA ASN A 130 -14.46 -18.56 1.12
C ASN A 130 -15.63 -17.76 0.56
N PHE A 131 -16.71 -18.44 0.13
CA PHE A 131 -17.92 -17.94 -0.56
C PHE A 131 -18.74 -16.87 0.22
N TYR A 132 -18.09 -15.83 0.71
CA TYR A 132 -18.71 -14.63 1.28
C TYR A 132 -18.44 -13.46 0.34
N LEU A 133 -19.50 -12.95 -0.28
CA LEU A 133 -19.50 -11.71 -1.02
C LEU A 133 -19.20 -10.55 -0.07
N LYS A 134 -18.02 -9.94 -0.18
CA LYS A 134 -17.79 -8.58 0.32
C LYS A 134 -18.21 -7.62 -0.79
N TYR A 135 -19.35 -6.95 -0.60
CA TYR A 135 -19.66 -5.76 -1.39
C TYR A 135 -18.77 -4.62 -0.86
N VAL A 136 -17.98 -4.00 -1.74
CA VAL A 136 -17.19 -2.79 -1.48
C VAL A 136 -17.70 -1.70 -2.43
#